data_AF-A0A418BMI7-F1
#
_entry.id   AF-A0A418BMI7-F1
#
_cell.length_a   1.000
_cell.length_b   1.000
_cell.length_c   1.000
_cell.angle_alpha   90.00
_cell.angle_beta   90.00
_cell.angle_gamma   90.00
#
_symmetry.space_group_name_H-M   'P 1'
#
loop_
_entity.id
_entity.type
_entity.pdbx_description
1 polymer ?
#
loop_
_entity_poly.entity_id
_entity_poly.type
_entity_poly.pdbx_seq_one_letter_code
_entity_poly.pdbx_strand_id
1 'polypeptide(L)'
;MLVRGHHWPVELQSSTDTMEQVAKRLQEATLLQRKRDELNELKAKRIEKSKGPATSFSGKQKKVQMREKKARIQQRRDDIKAFANEPFFVEGSEEPIDFNTLKGIRTSTLKLSASLGRQTKDLVDKEVSSFFVKETKEQVQLRIMEGQYPIDMSHRKKPLLWKELTRDPLLDFPQRPSWNYKQSKEKLHENESIMFDDWLANIHDKYDVDELNHFEHNLEVWRELWRVLERSSHIVIVADIRNPLLHIPPSVYDYVTERIQKPLIIVLNKIDLIPLDLALAWRASLTKRFPKATLLYFSSRSKSIQHQTDLNGRRKVLSEKLKIGDLSAVQGAQSILIACGIDPEAASVIIHSVLQADDEGDEKGDENGDNADVAHPTTTPATKKSRRKNKEKVKLQLAEARELRDVCDYCGDDAPVVSCQTCATSFRDLRLCGRCNRDIHKHQRHKVVPLEGCVEAAAAAAAEADELKRLTITIGLIGHPNVGKSSVLNALAGKKLVSVSHTPGHTKRLQSIFIAPHICICDCPGLVFPFAGVPKHMQELGGLFPYSQTREPFSAVRFLAEHAPLESILNLAVRTQEFDGYLEPLEWSSWTLCEAYAEKKGYKTERRGG
;
A
#
# COMPACT_ATOMS: atom_id res chain seq x y z
N MET A 1 28.56 -22.32 52.40
CA MET A 1 28.11 -21.14 53.16
C MET A 1 28.37 -19.92 52.28
N LEU A 2 27.29 -19.28 51.84
CA LEU A 2 27.16 -17.94 51.22
C LEU A 2 27.82 -17.60 49.86
N VAL A 3 26.92 -17.46 48.88
CA VAL A 3 26.98 -16.85 47.56
C VAL A 3 27.06 -15.31 47.70
N ARG A 4 27.87 -14.62 46.89
CA ARG A 4 27.77 -13.16 46.67
C ARG A 4 27.16 -12.88 45.30
N GLY A 5 25.93 -12.37 45.30
CA GLY A 5 25.24 -11.87 44.11
C GLY A 5 25.50 -10.38 43.89
N HIS A 6 25.69 -10.02 42.62
CA HIS A 6 25.76 -8.63 42.16
C HIS A 6 24.36 -7.99 42.17
N HIS A 7 24.23 -6.85 42.85
CA HIS A 7 23.03 -6.00 42.86
C HIS A 7 23.06 -5.00 41.70
N TRP A 8 21.94 -4.86 41.00
CA TRP A 8 21.59 -3.69 40.18
C TRP A 8 20.85 -2.67 41.07
N PRO A 9 21.10 -1.35 40.96
CA PRO A 9 20.34 -0.35 41.70
C PRO A 9 19.06 -0.01 40.93
N VAL A 10 17.90 -0.17 41.59
CA VAL A 10 16.62 0.39 41.16
C VAL A 10 16.42 1.67 41.98
N GLU A 11 16.37 2.81 41.29
CA GLU A 11 15.93 4.08 41.88
C GLU A 11 14.45 3.96 42.28
N LEU A 12 14.18 4.02 43.59
CA LEU A 12 12.84 4.15 44.14
C LEU A 12 12.38 5.62 44.03
N GLN A 13 11.47 5.89 43.11
CA GLN A 13 10.60 7.06 43.21
C GLN A 13 9.46 6.77 44.18
N SER A 14 9.22 7.74 45.06
CA SER A 14 8.24 7.74 46.15
C SER A 14 6.80 7.55 45.66
N SER A 15 6.14 6.49 46.14
CA SER A 15 4.69 6.42 46.21
C SER A 15 4.30 5.81 47.56
N THR A 16 3.54 6.56 48.35
CA THR A 16 2.91 6.06 49.57
C THR A 16 1.73 5.20 49.18
N ASP A 17 2.00 3.98 48.69
CA ASP A 17 0.98 2.95 48.53
C ASP A 17 0.47 2.56 49.94
N THR A 18 -0.84 2.58 50.15
CA THR A 18 -1.40 2.16 51.44
C THR A 18 -1.15 0.66 51.63
N MET A 19 -0.98 0.22 52.88
CA MET A 19 -0.77 -1.21 53.21
C MET A 19 -1.85 -2.14 52.60
N GLU A 20 -3.04 -1.60 52.37
CA GLU A 20 -4.16 -2.28 51.73
C GLU A 20 -3.95 -2.50 50.22
N GLN A 21 -3.35 -1.54 49.51
CA GLN A 21 -2.99 -1.66 48.09
C GLN A 21 -1.84 -2.65 47.87
N VAL A 22 -0.87 -2.66 48.79
CA VAL A 22 0.23 -3.63 48.78
C VAL A 22 -0.28 -5.04 49.05
N ALA A 23 -1.20 -5.20 50.01
CA ALA A 23 -1.85 -6.47 50.32
C ALA A 23 -2.68 -7.00 49.14
N LYS A 24 -3.40 -6.11 48.44
CA LYS A 24 -4.19 -6.47 47.26
C LYS A 24 -3.32 -6.93 46.09
N ARG A 25 -2.20 -6.23 45.82
CA ARG A 25 -1.22 -6.66 44.79
C ARG A 25 -0.55 -7.98 45.16
N LEU A 26 -0.24 -8.22 46.43
CA LEU A 26 0.28 -9.50 46.92
C LEU A 26 -0.74 -10.63 46.75
N GLN A 27 -2.01 -10.40 47.07
CA GLN A 27 -3.08 -11.37 46.81
C GLN A 27 -3.26 -11.64 45.31
N GLU A 28 -3.24 -10.61 44.47
CA GLU A 28 -3.35 -10.74 43.01
C GLU A 28 -2.15 -11.49 42.41
N ALA A 29 -0.93 -11.20 42.86
CA ALA A 29 0.28 -11.91 42.47
C ALA A 29 0.26 -13.38 42.90
N THR A 30 -0.20 -13.66 44.12
CA THR A 30 -0.34 -15.03 44.64
C THR A 30 -1.40 -15.82 43.87
N LEU A 31 -2.52 -15.18 43.50
CA LEU A 31 -3.57 -15.78 42.67
C LEU A 31 -3.06 -16.08 41.26
N LEU A 32 -2.29 -15.14 40.67
CA LEU A 32 -1.68 -15.32 39.34
C LEU A 32 -0.65 -16.45 39.33
N GLN A 33 0.13 -16.58 40.40
CA GLN A 33 1.11 -17.66 40.56
C GLN A 33 0.41 -19.02 40.70
N ARG A 34 -0.65 -19.10 41.51
CA ARG A 34 -1.48 -20.30 41.66
C ARG A 34 -2.13 -20.73 40.33
N LYS A 35 -2.65 -19.78 39.54
CA LYS A 35 -3.18 -20.03 38.19
C LYS A 35 -2.09 -20.48 37.21
N ARG A 36 -0.85 -19.98 37.35
CA ARG A 36 0.30 -20.40 36.54
C ARG A 36 0.67 -21.87 36.83
N ASP A 37 0.65 -22.24 38.11
CA ASP A 37 0.96 -23.60 38.56
C ASP A 37 -0.12 -24.60 38.15
N GLU A 38 -1.40 -24.25 38.28
CA GLU A 38 -2.52 -25.06 37.76
C GLU A 38 -2.43 -25.28 36.24
N LEU A 39 -2.03 -24.24 35.49
CA LEU A 39 -1.83 -24.33 34.04
C LEU A 39 -0.64 -25.25 33.69
N ASN A 40 0.44 -25.18 34.46
CA ASN A 40 1.61 -26.04 34.28
C ASN A 40 1.28 -27.50 34.61
N GLU A 41 0.46 -27.75 35.62
CA GLU A 41 -0.03 -29.09 35.99
C GLU A 41 -0.96 -29.67 34.91
N LEU A 42 -1.84 -28.84 34.31
CA LEU A 42 -2.67 -29.21 33.16
C LEU A 42 -1.84 -29.51 31.90
N LYS A 43 -0.75 -28.77 31.67
CA LYS A 43 0.22 -29.06 30.59
C LYS A 43 0.92 -30.39 30.83
N ALA A 44 1.39 -30.66 32.05
CA ALA A 44 2.02 -31.93 32.41
C ALA A 44 1.05 -33.12 32.21
N LYS A 45 -0.20 -33.00 32.69
CA LYS A 45 -1.26 -34.00 32.48
C LYS A 45 -1.59 -34.21 31.00
N ARG A 46 -1.56 -33.17 30.16
CA ARG A 46 -1.74 -33.31 28.70
C ARG A 46 -0.55 -33.98 28.02
N ILE A 47 0.67 -33.71 28.46
CA ILE A 47 1.88 -34.37 27.95
C ILE A 47 1.86 -35.86 28.29
N GLU A 48 1.45 -36.24 29.50
CA GLU A 48 1.25 -37.65 29.87
C GLU A 48 0.11 -38.30 29.09
N LYS A 49 -1.02 -37.60 28.90
CA LYS A 49 -2.16 -38.12 28.11
C LYS A 49 -1.82 -38.26 26.62
N SER A 50 -0.87 -37.47 26.11
CA SER A 50 -0.34 -37.59 24.74
C SER A 50 0.64 -38.75 24.54
N LYS A 51 1.09 -39.40 25.63
CA LYS A 51 1.88 -40.63 25.59
C LYS A 51 1.03 -41.92 25.62
N GLY A 52 -0.29 -41.81 25.41
CA GLY A 52 -1.19 -42.95 25.27
C GLY A 52 -1.01 -43.73 23.94
N PRO A 53 -1.49 -44.99 23.86
CA PRO A 53 -1.09 -45.95 22.83
C PRO A 53 -1.59 -45.57 21.44
N ALA A 54 -0.71 -45.76 20.45
CA ALA A 54 -0.92 -45.36 19.06
C ALA A 54 -2.12 -46.06 18.41
N THR A 55 -3.13 -45.28 18.02
CA THR A 55 -4.19 -45.72 17.10
C THR A 55 -3.84 -45.31 15.66
N SER A 56 -3.99 -46.28 14.76
CA SER A 56 -3.41 -46.41 13.43
C SER A 56 -4.05 -45.51 12.35
N PHE A 57 -3.22 -44.71 11.68
CA PHE A 57 -3.41 -44.37 10.26
C PHE A 57 -2.52 -45.31 9.43
N SER A 58 -3.01 -45.80 8.28
CA SER A 58 -2.35 -46.80 7.43
C SER A 58 -0.86 -46.50 7.19
N GLY A 59 0.01 -47.16 7.96
CA GLY A 59 1.45 -46.89 8.01
C GLY A 59 2.19 -47.19 6.72
N LYS A 60 1.57 -47.97 5.81
CA LYS A 60 2.12 -48.27 4.49
C LYS A 60 2.15 -47.03 3.59
N GLN A 61 1.08 -46.25 3.51
CA GLN A 61 1.03 -45.05 2.66
C GLN A 61 1.96 -43.94 3.16
N LYS A 62 2.05 -43.72 4.48
CA LYS A 62 3.00 -42.76 5.07
C LYS A 62 4.46 -43.19 4.90
N LYS A 63 4.78 -44.50 4.98
CA LYS A 63 6.13 -45.01 4.70
C LYS A 63 6.51 -44.85 3.22
N VAL A 64 5.56 -45.04 2.31
CA VAL A 64 5.78 -44.84 0.86
C VAL A 64 6.03 -43.37 0.57
N GLN A 65 5.18 -42.45 1.05
CA GLN A 65 5.41 -41.00 0.90
C GLN A 65 6.73 -40.54 1.51
N MET A 66 7.13 -41.07 2.66
CA MET A 66 8.42 -40.74 3.28
C MET A 66 9.61 -41.32 2.51
N ARG A 67 9.46 -42.49 1.86
CA ARG A 67 10.49 -43.06 0.98
C ARG A 67 10.62 -42.27 -0.32
N GLU A 68 9.51 -41.89 -0.96
CA GLU A 68 9.52 -41.03 -2.15
C GLU A 68 10.10 -39.65 -1.84
N LYS A 69 9.76 -39.07 -0.69
CA LYS A 69 10.32 -37.79 -0.24
C LYS A 69 11.82 -37.90 0.03
N LYS A 70 12.30 -38.99 0.65
CA LYS A 70 13.73 -39.23 0.85
C LYS A 70 14.47 -39.49 -0.46
N ALA A 71 13.86 -40.21 -1.41
CA ALA A 71 14.43 -40.44 -2.74
C ALA A 71 14.58 -39.14 -3.53
N ARG A 72 13.57 -38.24 -3.50
CA ARG A 72 13.67 -36.90 -4.12
C ARG A 72 14.77 -36.04 -3.51
N ILE A 73 14.94 -36.08 -2.19
CA ILE A 73 16.01 -35.33 -1.50
C ILE A 73 17.39 -35.89 -1.86
N GLN A 74 17.51 -37.22 -1.99
CA GLN A 74 18.76 -37.86 -2.39
C GLN A 74 19.11 -37.56 -3.84
N GLN A 75 18.14 -37.63 -4.76
CA GLN A 75 18.33 -37.26 -6.16
C GLN A 75 18.79 -35.81 -6.30
N ARG A 76 18.15 -34.88 -5.56
CA ARG A 76 18.56 -33.46 -5.53
C ARG A 76 19.98 -33.26 -4.99
N ARG A 77 20.43 -34.10 -4.04
CA ARG A 77 21.82 -34.11 -3.53
C ARG A 77 22.82 -34.62 -4.56
N ASP A 78 22.45 -35.65 -5.30
CA ASP A 78 23.30 -36.24 -6.33
C ASP A 78 23.42 -35.32 -7.55
N ASP A 79 22.33 -34.61 -7.90
CA ASP A 79 22.32 -33.55 -8.91
C ASP A 79 23.25 -32.39 -8.49
N ILE A 80 23.14 -31.88 -7.25
CA ILE A 80 24.01 -30.81 -6.73
C ILE A 80 25.48 -31.21 -6.75
N LYS A 81 25.81 -32.48 -6.46
CA LYS A 81 27.18 -32.99 -6.56
C LYS A 81 27.67 -33.11 -8.00
N ALA A 82 26.78 -33.41 -8.94
CA ALA A 82 27.12 -33.44 -10.36
C ALA A 82 27.44 -32.04 -10.92
N PHE A 83 26.77 -30.99 -10.41
CA PHE A 83 26.98 -29.59 -10.82
C PHE A 83 28.16 -28.88 -10.14
N ALA A 84 28.75 -29.45 -9.09
CA ALA A 84 29.89 -28.87 -8.38
C ALA A 84 31.21 -28.93 -9.17
N ASN A 85 31.27 -29.70 -10.26
CA ASN A 85 32.47 -29.88 -11.08
C ASN A 85 32.50 -29.01 -12.36
N GLU A 86 31.55 -28.08 -12.56
CA GLU A 86 31.53 -27.21 -13.74
C GLU A 86 32.28 -25.86 -13.54
N PRO A 87 32.99 -25.35 -14.56
CA PRO A 87 34.08 -24.38 -14.40
C PRO A 87 33.65 -22.91 -14.25
N PHE A 88 32.36 -22.61 -14.02
CA PHE A 88 31.82 -21.25 -14.02
C PHE A 88 31.06 -20.88 -12.73
N PHE A 89 31.54 -21.39 -11.60
CA PHE A 89 31.16 -20.89 -10.29
C PHE A 89 31.95 -19.60 -10.00
N VAL A 90 31.27 -18.45 -9.93
CA VAL A 90 31.87 -17.18 -9.49
C VAL A 90 31.85 -17.15 -7.97
N GLU A 91 33.03 -17.12 -7.35
CA GLU A 91 33.23 -17.02 -5.90
C GLU A 91 32.61 -15.75 -5.33
N GLY A 92 31.58 -15.93 -4.51
CA GLY A 92 31.07 -14.93 -3.58
C GLY A 92 31.18 -15.48 -2.16
N SER A 93 32.04 -14.86 -1.35
CA SER A 93 32.30 -15.06 0.09
C SER A 93 32.53 -16.51 0.56
N GLU A 94 33.77 -16.81 0.96
CA GLU A 94 34.22 -18.06 1.59
C GLU A 94 33.66 -18.26 3.03
N GLU A 95 32.35 -18.13 3.23
CA GLU A 95 31.71 -18.76 4.39
C GLU A 95 30.95 -20.00 3.91
N PRO A 96 31.34 -21.22 4.33
CA PRO A 96 30.60 -22.42 4.00
C PRO A 96 29.19 -22.30 4.61
N ILE A 97 28.17 -22.31 3.76
CA ILE A 97 26.77 -22.41 4.20
C ILE A 97 26.62 -23.75 4.93
N ASP A 98 26.52 -23.70 6.25
CA ASP A 98 26.31 -24.89 7.09
C ASP A 98 24.86 -25.39 6.97
N PHE A 99 24.65 -26.35 6.06
CA PHE A 99 23.38 -27.04 5.88
C PHE A 99 23.01 -27.98 7.06
N ASN A 100 23.87 -28.16 8.07
CA ASN A 100 23.57 -28.95 9.27
C ASN A 100 23.02 -28.12 10.43
N THR A 101 23.08 -26.79 10.39
CA THR A 101 22.26 -25.96 11.27
C THR A 101 20.86 -25.87 10.67
N LEU A 102 19.91 -26.65 11.19
CA LEU A 102 18.47 -26.52 10.88
C LEU A 102 17.95 -25.14 11.38
N LYS A 103 18.34 -24.04 10.74
CA LYS A 103 17.61 -22.78 10.79
C LYS A 103 16.38 -22.94 9.91
N GLY A 104 15.17 -22.81 10.48
CA GLY A 104 13.90 -23.06 9.78
C GLY A 104 12.92 -24.02 10.47
N ILE A 105 13.23 -24.51 11.68
CA ILE A 105 12.25 -25.32 12.45
C ILE A 105 11.01 -24.47 12.79
N ARG A 106 11.17 -23.17 13.08
CA ARG A 106 10.04 -22.29 13.44
C ARG A 106 9.13 -21.96 12.25
N THR A 107 9.67 -21.59 11.09
CA THR A 107 8.88 -21.26 9.88
C THR A 107 8.01 -22.42 9.41
N SER A 108 8.52 -23.65 9.44
CA SER A 108 7.75 -24.85 9.11
C SER A 108 6.63 -25.20 10.12
N THR A 109 6.67 -24.63 11.34
CA THR A 109 5.60 -24.80 12.35
C THR A 109 4.53 -23.70 12.33
N LEU A 110 4.74 -22.62 11.57
CA LEU A 110 3.80 -21.53 11.50
C LEU A 110 2.54 -21.96 10.76
N LYS A 111 1.39 -21.77 11.39
CA LYS A 111 0.10 -21.92 10.72
C LYS A 111 -0.17 -20.62 9.97
N LEU A 112 -0.14 -20.65 8.65
CA LEU A 112 -0.53 -19.51 7.83
C LEU A 112 -2.04 -19.53 7.57
N SER A 113 -2.67 -18.35 7.58
CA SER A 113 -4.02 -18.15 7.07
C SER A 113 -3.96 -17.38 5.75
N ALA A 114 -4.60 -17.91 4.71
CA ALA A 114 -4.88 -17.17 3.49
C ALA A 114 -5.78 -16.00 3.86
N SER A 115 -5.30 -14.79 3.63
CA SER A 115 -5.93 -13.60 4.20
C SER A 115 -6.79 -12.86 3.19
N LEU A 116 -6.83 -13.26 1.92
CA LEU A 116 -7.45 -12.42 0.87
C LEU A 116 -8.18 -13.26 -0.19
N GLY A 117 -9.52 -13.18 -0.18
CA GLY A 117 -10.41 -13.73 -1.22
C GLY A 117 -11.68 -14.40 -0.67
N ARG A 118 -12.86 -14.00 -1.19
CA ARG A 118 -14.12 -14.73 -0.96
C ARG A 118 -14.01 -16.15 -1.56
N GLN A 119 -14.54 -17.12 -0.82
CA GLN A 119 -14.90 -18.50 -1.19
C GLN A 119 -14.25 -19.14 -2.45
N THR A 120 -13.25 -19.99 -2.19
CA THR A 120 -13.17 -21.41 -2.62
C THR A 120 -13.79 -21.86 -3.95
N LYS A 121 -13.43 -21.29 -5.12
CA LYS A 121 -13.57 -22.05 -6.39
C LYS A 121 -12.40 -21.96 -7.39
N ASP A 122 -11.56 -20.91 -7.37
CA ASP A 122 -10.51 -20.79 -8.41
C ASP A 122 -9.10 -21.07 -7.88
N LEU A 123 -8.46 -22.12 -8.41
CA LEU A 123 -7.10 -22.54 -8.04
C LEU A 123 -6.02 -21.55 -8.53
N VAL A 124 -6.29 -20.80 -9.60
CA VAL A 124 -5.39 -19.79 -10.19
C VAL A 124 -5.32 -18.52 -9.33
N ASP A 125 -6.36 -18.24 -8.55
CA ASP A 125 -6.49 -17.05 -7.70
C ASP A 125 -5.76 -17.17 -6.35
N LYS A 126 -5.15 -18.33 -6.07
CA LYS A 126 -4.41 -18.60 -4.82
C LYS A 126 -2.94 -18.20 -4.88
N GLU A 127 -2.34 -18.06 -6.06
CA GLU A 127 -0.89 -17.86 -6.17
C GLU A 127 -0.46 -16.49 -5.61
N VAL A 128 -1.25 -15.44 -5.82
CA VAL A 128 -0.91 -14.06 -5.39
C VAL A 128 -1.78 -13.59 -4.22
N SER A 129 -2.30 -14.51 -3.40
CA SER A 129 -3.04 -14.15 -2.18
C SER A 129 -2.10 -13.90 -1.01
N SER A 130 -2.33 -12.85 -0.22
CA SER A 130 -1.53 -12.61 0.98
C SER A 130 -1.73 -13.69 2.05
N PHE A 131 -0.62 -14.05 2.70
CA PHE A 131 -0.60 -14.98 3.81
C PHE A 131 -0.07 -14.31 5.07
N PHE A 132 -0.81 -14.45 6.16
CA PHE A 132 -0.43 -13.97 7.49
C PHE A 132 -0.34 -15.14 8.47
N VAL A 133 0.51 -14.99 9.50
CA VAL A 133 0.58 -15.96 10.60
C VAL A 133 -0.73 -15.93 11.38
N LYS A 134 -1.28 -17.12 11.59
CA LYS A 134 -2.52 -17.34 12.32
C LYS A 134 -2.27 -17.36 13.82
N GLU A 135 -3.02 -16.53 14.53
CA GLU A 135 -2.96 -16.46 15.98
C GLU A 135 -3.47 -17.74 16.65
N THR A 136 -2.86 -18.07 17.80
CA THR A 136 -3.28 -19.20 18.63
C THR A 136 -4.64 -18.92 19.28
N LYS A 137 -5.34 -19.98 19.71
CA LYS A 137 -6.65 -19.80 20.35
C LYS A 137 -6.50 -19.17 21.74
N GLU A 138 -5.40 -19.48 22.40
CA GLU A 138 -5.05 -19.03 23.74
C GLU A 138 -4.82 -17.51 23.76
N GLN A 139 -4.04 -16.97 22.81
CA GLN A 139 -3.83 -15.51 22.65
C GLN A 139 -5.14 -14.77 22.39
N VAL A 140 -5.96 -15.31 21.49
CA VAL A 140 -7.28 -14.76 21.18
C VAL A 140 -8.16 -14.73 22.42
N GLN A 141 -8.17 -15.82 23.21
CA GLN A 141 -8.96 -15.89 24.44
C GLN A 141 -8.47 -14.88 25.50
N LEU A 142 -7.16 -14.68 25.64
CA LEU A 142 -6.59 -13.69 26.55
C LEU A 142 -7.10 -12.28 26.22
N ARG A 143 -7.04 -11.87 24.94
CA ARG A 143 -7.54 -10.55 24.52
C ARG A 143 -9.06 -10.39 24.64
N ILE A 144 -9.83 -11.47 24.45
CA ILE A 144 -11.27 -11.47 24.74
C ILE A 144 -11.51 -11.19 26.24
N MET A 145 -10.75 -11.83 27.13
CA MET A 145 -10.86 -11.58 28.57
C MET A 145 -10.42 -10.15 28.91
N GLU A 146 -9.39 -9.62 28.26
CA GLU A 146 -8.97 -8.22 28.42
C GLU A 146 -10.07 -7.22 28.01
N GLY A 147 -10.85 -7.56 26.98
CA GLY A 147 -11.97 -6.77 26.50
C GLY A 147 -13.12 -6.64 27.52
N GLN A 148 -13.18 -7.51 28.54
CA GLN A 148 -14.20 -7.47 29.59
C GLN A 148 -13.85 -6.49 30.71
N TYR A 149 -12.56 -6.17 30.91
CA TYR A 149 -12.17 -5.19 31.92
C TYR A 149 -12.64 -3.78 31.55
N PRO A 150 -12.93 -2.93 32.56
CA PRO A 150 -13.30 -1.54 32.34
C PRO A 150 -12.27 -0.79 31.48
N ILE A 151 -12.74 0.11 30.62
CA ILE A 151 -11.86 0.94 29.77
C ILE A 151 -11.22 2.06 30.59
N ASP A 152 -9.95 2.39 30.29
CA ASP A 152 -9.28 3.53 30.89
C ASP A 152 -9.67 4.85 30.19
N MET A 153 -10.56 5.61 30.83
CA MET A 153 -11.02 6.91 30.34
C MET A 153 -9.94 8.01 30.43
N SER A 154 -8.87 7.81 31.20
CA SER A 154 -7.80 8.80 31.37
C SER A 154 -7.06 9.09 30.06
N HIS A 155 -7.05 8.11 29.15
CA HIS A 155 -6.45 8.22 27.81
C HIS A 155 -7.12 9.28 26.94
N ARG A 156 -8.40 9.59 27.14
CA ARG A 156 -9.13 10.62 26.37
C ARG A 156 -8.56 12.02 26.54
N LYS A 157 -7.88 12.29 27.65
CA LYS A 157 -7.24 13.58 27.94
C LYS A 157 -5.81 13.67 27.41
N LYS A 158 -5.23 12.55 26.97
CA LYS A 158 -3.85 12.46 26.47
C LYS A 158 -3.87 12.47 24.94
N PRO A 159 -3.07 13.31 24.28
CA PRO A 159 -2.96 13.24 22.83
C PRO A 159 -2.36 11.88 22.42
N LEU A 160 -2.89 11.29 21.34
CA LEU A 160 -2.32 10.11 20.70
C LEU A 160 -1.00 10.50 20.02
N LEU A 161 0.09 10.46 20.78
CA LEU A 161 1.43 10.65 20.25
C LEU A 161 1.91 9.36 19.61
N TRP A 162 2.31 9.43 18.34
CA TRP A 162 2.99 8.32 17.70
C TRP A 162 4.34 8.08 18.39
N LYS A 163 4.56 6.85 18.85
CA LYS A 163 5.89 6.42 19.30
C LYS A 163 6.67 5.98 18.07
N GLU A 164 7.79 6.66 17.83
CA GLU A 164 8.68 6.26 16.75
C GLU A 164 9.12 4.80 16.95
N LEU A 165 8.87 3.97 15.94
CA LEU A 165 9.29 2.58 15.95
C LEU A 165 10.80 2.56 15.72
N THR A 166 11.53 1.91 16.61
CA THR A 166 12.95 1.63 16.41
C THR A 166 13.09 0.74 15.19
N ARG A 167 13.79 1.22 14.15
CA ARG A 167 14.05 0.42 12.96
C ARG A 167 15.01 -0.70 13.30
N ASP A 168 14.58 -1.92 13.05
CA ASP A 168 15.46 -3.08 13.01
C ASP A 168 15.70 -3.45 11.53
N PRO A 169 16.95 -3.41 11.04
CA PRO A 169 17.28 -3.83 9.68
C PRO A 169 16.82 -5.25 9.34
N LEU A 170 16.62 -6.13 10.33
CA LEU A 170 16.07 -7.46 10.11
C LEU A 170 14.64 -7.43 9.56
N LEU A 171 13.88 -6.38 9.87
CA LEU A 171 12.51 -6.16 9.42
C LEU A 171 12.44 -5.33 8.12
N ASP A 172 13.58 -5.05 7.50
CA ASP A 172 13.57 -4.49 6.15
C ASP A 172 12.97 -5.51 5.17
N PHE A 173 12.35 -5.01 4.10
CA PHE A 173 11.67 -5.87 3.14
C PHE A 173 12.67 -6.77 2.38
N PRO A 174 12.25 -7.97 1.92
CA PRO A 174 13.17 -8.89 1.25
C PRO A 174 13.64 -8.29 -0.07
N GLN A 175 14.95 -8.22 -0.26
CA GLN A 175 15.56 -7.62 -1.45
C GLN A 175 15.82 -8.70 -2.49
N ARG A 176 15.40 -8.47 -3.74
CA ARG A 176 15.59 -9.43 -4.82
C ARG A 176 17.09 -9.74 -5.02
N PRO A 177 17.49 -11.02 -5.13
CA PRO A 177 18.86 -11.37 -5.47
C PRO A 177 19.22 -10.82 -6.86
N SER A 178 20.50 -10.51 -7.07
CA SER A 178 20.98 -10.09 -8.40
C SER A 178 20.75 -11.21 -9.41
N TRP A 179 20.20 -10.86 -10.57
CA TRP A 179 19.93 -11.81 -11.64
C TRP A 179 20.34 -11.24 -13.00
N ASN A 180 20.51 -12.12 -13.98
CA ASN A 180 20.84 -11.73 -15.35
C ASN A 180 20.05 -12.58 -16.36
N TYR A 181 19.95 -12.10 -17.60
CA TYR A 181 19.23 -12.79 -18.69
C TYR A 181 19.86 -14.12 -19.11
N LYS A 182 21.08 -14.45 -18.63
CA LYS A 182 21.73 -15.73 -18.92
C LYS A 182 21.26 -16.85 -17.98
N GLN A 183 20.68 -16.50 -16.83
CA GLN A 183 20.16 -17.47 -15.87
C GLN A 183 18.83 -18.08 -16.36
N SER A 184 18.63 -19.37 -16.08
CA SER A 184 17.33 -20.01 -16.31
C SER A 184 16.29 -19.46 -15.34
N LYS A 185 15.02 -19.48 -15.78
CA LYS A 185 13.88 -19.05 -14.96
C LYS A 185 13.79 -19.88 -13.68
N GLU A 186 14.03 -21.18 -13.77
CA GLU A 186 13.97 -22.13 -12.65
C GLU A 186 15.03 -21.77 -11.61
N LYS A 187 16.27 -21.49 -12.05
CA LYS A 187 17.35 -21.13 -11.14
C LYS A 187 17.10 -19.80 -10.45
N LEU A 188 16.58 -18.82 -11.18
CA LEU A 188 16.18 -17.53 -10.61
C LEU A 188 15.09 -17.71 -9.54
N HIS A 189 14.07 -18.50 -9.84
CA HIS A 189 12.99 -18.79 -8.90
C HIS A 189 13.49 -19.51 -7.64
N GLU A 190 14.43 -20.45 -7.78
CA GLU A 190 15.06 -21.13 -6.64
C GLU A 190 15.87 -20.16 -5.78
N ASN A 191 16.70 -19.30 -6.38
CA ASN A 191 17.49 -18.31 -5.64
C ASN A 191 16.61 -17.32 -4.87
N GLU A 192 15.51 -16.85 -5.49
CA GLU A 192 14.53 -15.98 -4.85
C GLU A 192 13.83 -16.69 -3.67
N SER A 193 13.49 -17.97 -3.84
CA SER A 193 12.87 -18.77 -2.76
C SER A 193 13.81 -18.94 -1.58
N ILE A 194 15.08 -19.31 -1.82
CA ILE A 194 16.07 -19.50 -0.77
C ILE A 194 16.28 -18.22 0.04
N MET A 195 16.50 -17.09 -0.64
CA MET A 195 16.67 -15.79 0.02
C MET A 195 15.44 -15.42 0.86
N PHE A 196 14.24 -15.64 0.34
CA PHE A 196 13.01 -15.30 1.04
C PHE A 196 12.76 -16.19 2.26
N ASP A 197 13.05 -17.49 2.15
CA ASP A 197 12.95 -18.44 3.25
C ASP A 197 13.95 -18.10 4.37
N ASP A 198 15.18 -17.75 4.01
CA ASP A 198 16.21 -17.30 4.96
C ASP A 198 15.81 -16.00 5.66
N TRP A 199 15.26 -15.03 4.92
CA TRP A 199 14.74 -13.78 5.47
C TRP A 199 13.63 -14.03 6.50
N LEU A 200 12.65 -14.88 6.17
CA LEU A 200 11.59 -15.26 7.11
C LEU A 200 12.14 -16.00 8.34
N ALA A 201 13.08 -16.94 8.14
CA ALA A 201 13.69 -17.69 9.23
C ALA A 201 14.38 -16.76 10.23
N ASN A 202 15.15 -15.80 9.74
CA ASN A 202 15.85 -14.84 10.60
C ASN A 202 14.88 -13.98 11.43
N ILE A 203 13.77 -13.52 10.84
CA ILE A 203 12.74 -12.75 11.56
C ILE A 203 12.14 -13.58 12.71
N HIS A 204 11.69 -14.81 12.43
CA HIS A 204 11.03 -15.67 13.41
C HIS A 204 11.98 -16.34 14.43
N ASP A 205 13.28 -16.30 14.16
CA ASP A 205 14.32 -16.69 15.11
C ASP A 205 14.54 -15.59 16.17
N LYS A 206 14.44 -14.30 15.79
CA LYS A 206 14.61 -13.16 16.70
C LYS A 206 13.33 -12.77 17.43
N TYR A 207 12.21 -12.70 16.72
CA TYR A 207 10.96 -12.16 17.23
C TYR A 207 9.93 -13.24 17.48
N ASP A 208 9.18 -13.09 18.57
CA ASP A 208 7.97 -13.87 18.76
C ASP A 208 6.83 -13.32 17.90
N VAL A 209 5.92 -14.21 17.47
CA VAL A 209 4.79 -13.87 16.60
C VAL A 209 3.88 -12.78 17.18
N ASP A 210 3.87 -12.61 18.50
CA ASP A 210 3.05 -11.59 19.18
C ASP A 210 3.67 -10.21 19.18
N GLU A 211 4.99 -10.10 19.03
CA GLU A 211 5.71 -8.83 18.96
C GLU A 211 5.66 -8.24 17.55
N LEU A 212 5.36 -9.08 16.57
CA LEU A 212 5.22 -8.74 15.17
C LEU A 212 3.78 -8.45 14.79
N ASN A 213 3.68 -7.55 13.83
CA ASN A 213 2.46 -7.24 13.14
C ASN A 213 2.08 -8.36 12.14
N HIS A 214 0.85 -8.37 11.63
CA HIS A 214 0.50 -9.19 10.46
C HIS A 214 1.19 -8.61 9.21
N PHE A 215 2.13 -9.35 8.63
CA PHE A 215 2.90 -8.96 7.44
C PHE A 215 2.96 -10.09 6.41
N GLU A 216 3.27 -9.75 5.15
CA GLU A 216 3.19 -10.67 4.01
C GLU A 216 4.21 -11.82 4.07
N HIS A 217 3.71 -13.07 4.05
CA HIS A 217 4.51 -14.31 3.97
C HIS A 217 4.48 -14.96 2.57
N ASN A 218 3.84 -14.35 1.57
CA ASN A 218 3.82 -14.84 0.19
C ASN A 218 4.93 -14.22 -0.67
N LEU A 219 5.88 -15.04 -1.14
CA LEU A 219 6.90 -14.60 -2.09
C LEU A 219 6.33 -14.02 -3.40
N GLU A 220 5.21 -14.54 -3.91
CA GLU A 220 4.63 -14.05 -5.17
C GLU A 220 4.20 -12.58 -5.06
N VAL A 221 3.72 -12.16 -3.89
CA VAL A 221 3.32 -10.77 -3.65
C VAL A 221 4.57 -9.88 -3.60
N TRP A 222 5.66 -10.34 -2.98
CA TRP A 222 6.94 -9.64 -2.98
C TRP A 222 7.58 -9.55 -4.39
N ARG A 223 7.40 -10.58 -5.23
CA ARG A 223 7.79 -10.54 -6.65
C ARG A 223 7.09 -9.43 -7.41
N GLU A 224 5.82 -9.17 -7.13
CA GLU A 224 5.11 -8.03 -7.75
C GLU A 224 5.72 -6.69 -7.35
N LEU A 225 6.10 -6.52 -6.07
CA LEU A 225 6.81 -5.32 -5.61
C LEU A 225 8.14 -5.14 -6.35
N TRP A 226 8.95 -6.21 -6.47
CA TRP A 226 10.21 -6.15 -7.19
C TRP A 226 10.03 -5.76 -8.65
N ARG A 227 9.04 -6.33 -9.34
CA ARG A 227 8.72 -5.98 -10.74
C ARG A 227 8.32 -4.51 -10.89
N VAL A 228 7.53 -3.96 -9.96
CA VAL A 228 7.19 -2.52 -9.97
C VAL A 228 8.43 -1.66 -9.77
N LEU A 229 9.27 -2.00 -8.79
CA LEU A 229 10.50 -1.26 -8.50
C LEU A 229 11.48 -1.27 -9.68
N GLU A 230 11.62 -2.40 -10.38
CA GLU A 230 12.50 -2.53 -11.54
C GLU A 230 11.96 -1.80 -12.77
N ARG A 231 10.69 -2.01 -13.12
CA ARG A 231 10.08 -1.49 -14.36
C ARG A 231 9.76 0.00 -14.33
N SER A 232 9.58 0.57 -13.14
CA SER A 232 9.13 1.96 -13.02
C SER A 232 10.30 2.92 -13.11
N SER A 233 10.13 4.01 -13.86
CA SER A 233 11.05 5.15 -13.89
C SER A 233 10.92 6.02 -12.63
N HIS A 234 9.68 6.17 -12.15
CA HIS A 234 9.33 6.97 -10.97
C HIS A 234 8.56 6.10 -9.99
N ILE A 235 8.87 6.22 -8.70
CA ILE A 235 8.18 5.47 -7.64
C ILE A 235 7.27 6.43 -6.88
N VAL A 236 6.01 6.03 -6.70
CA VAL A 236 5.02 6.78 -5.93
C VAL A 236 4.56 5.91 -4.76
N ILE A 237 4.89 6.32 -3.55
CA ILE A 237 4.36 5.71 -2.31
C ILE A 237 3.08 6.44 -1.92
N VAL A 238 1.96 5.73 -1.89
CA VAL A 238 0.68 6.27 -1.41
C VAL A 238 0.53 5.95 0.08
N ALA A 239 0.33 6.98 0.90
CA ALA A 239 0.21 6.87 2.35
C ALA A 239 -1.08 7.54 2.84
N ASP A 240 -1.77 6.92 3.81
CA ASP A 240 -2.92 7.54 4.47
C ASP A 240 -2.43 8.58 5.49
N ILE A 241 -2.84 9.84 5.32
CA ILE A 241 -2.35 10.96 6.13
C ILE A 241 -2.79 10.90 7.59
N ARG A 242 -3.74 10.04 7.95
CA ARG A 242 -4.15 9.86 9.36
C ARG A 242 -3.04 9.22 10.19
N ASN A 243 -2.20 8.39 9.57
CA ASN A 243 -0.99 7.85 10.19
C ASN A 243 0.09 7.56 9.13
N PRO A 244 0.75 8.61 8.59
CA PRO A 244 1.64 8.47 7.45
C PRO A 244 2.88 7.63 7.80
N LEU A 245 3.36 7.68 9.05
CA LEU A 245 4.54 6.93 9.50
C LEU A 245 4.33 5.41 9.51
N LEU A 246 3.09 4.95 9.77
CA LEU A 246 2.74 3.54 9.59
C LEU A 246 2.75 3.15 8.11
N HIS A 247 2.36 4.08 7.23
CA HIS A 247 2.13 3.77 5.82
C HIS A 247 3.34 3.93 4.91
N ILE A 248 4.37 4.68 5.34
CA ILE A 248 5.62 4.92 4.61
C ILE A 248 6.70 4.00 5.20
N PRO A 249 7.03 2.87 4.55
CA PRO A 249 8.05 1.96 5.05
C PRO A 249 9.44 2.58 4.85
N PRO A 250 10.23 2.80 5.93
CA PRO A 250 11.57 3.39 5.81
C PRO A 250 12.50 2.56 4.92
N SER A 251 12.39 1.23 5.01
CA SER A 251 13.18 0.28 4.21
C SER A 251 13.00 0.48 2.70
N VAL A 252 11.77 0.75 2.25
CA VAL A 252 11.49 1.03 0.83
C VAL A 252 12.04 2.40 0.42
N TYR A 253 11.90 3.43 1.27
CA TYR A 253 12.45 4.75 1.00
C TYR A 253 13.97 4.71 0.81
N ASP A 254 14.70 4.05 1.70
CA ASP A 254 16.16 3.95 1.61
C ASP A 254 16.59 3.13 0.39
N TYR A 255 15.92 2.00 0.14
CA TYR A 255 16.23 1.17 -1.03
C TYR A 255 16.02 1.92 -2.35
N VAL A 256 14.92 2.67 -2.49
CA VAL A 256 14.63 3.42 -3.72
C VAL A 256 15.60 4.59 -3.89
N THR A 257 15.91 5.32 -2.82
CA THR A 257 16.69 6.56 -2.91
C THR A 257 18.20 6.34 -2.86
N GLU A 258 18.69 5.29 -2.19
CA GLU A 258 20.12 5.04 -1.98
C GLU A 258 20.65 3.95 -2.92
N ARG A 259 19.88 2.86 -3.10
CA ARG A 259 20.34 1.71 -3.88
C ARG A 259 19.93 1.79 -5.35
N ILE A 260 18.66 2.05 -5.63
CA ILE A 260 18.18 2.18 -7.03
C ILE A 260 18.33 3.62 -7.55
N GLN A 261 18.37 4.61 -6.66
CA GLN A 261 18.53 6.03 -6.99
C GLN A 261 17.46 6.55 -7.97
N LYS A 262 16.21 6.09 -7.82
CA LYS A 262 15.08 6.56 -8.62
C LYS A 262 14.34 7.72 -7.96
N PRO A 263 13.72 8.63 -8.74
CA PRO A 263 12.83 9.66 -8.21
C PRO A 263 11.70 9.03 -7.38
N LEU A 264 11.55 9.52 -6.15
CA LEU A 264 10.55 9.03 -5.20
C LEU A 264 9.57 10.15 -4.84
N ILE A 265 8.29 9.85 -4.97
CA ILE A 265 7.18 10.74 -4.63
C ILE A 265 6.37 10.07 -3.52
N ILE A 266 6.06 10.81 -2.47
CA ILE A 266 5.18 10.36 -1.40
C ILE A 266 3.87 11.13 -1.50
N VAL A 267 2.79 10.42 -1.83
CA VAL A 267 1.43 10.97 -1.91
C VAL A 267 0.74 10.75 -0.58
N LEU A 268 0.56 11.84 0.16
CA LEU A 268 -0.24 11.89 1.38
C LEU A 268 -1.72 11.98 0.99
N ASN A 269 -2.37 10.81 0.94
CA ASN A 269 -3.76 10.66 0.55
C ASN A 269 -4.71 10.87 1.73
N LYS A 270 -5.96 11.20 1.41
CA LYS A 270 -7.09 11.41 2.33
C LYS A 270 -6.92 12.63 3.22
N ILE A 271 -6.35 13.71 2.66
CA ILE A 271 -6.18 14.99 3.34
C ILE A 271 -7.50 15.59 3.84
N ASP A 272 -8.62 15.20 3.22
CA ASP A 272 -9.98 15.58 3.61
C ASP A 272 -10.42 15.03 4.98
N LEU A 273 -9.68 14.07 5.56
CA LEU A 273 -10.00 13.42 6.83
C LEU A 273 -9.34 14.08 8.05
N ILE A 274 -8.35 14.95 7.86
CA ILE A 274 -7.60 15.58 8.97
C ILE A 274 -7.54 17.10 8.82
N PRO A 275 -7.52 17.87 9.93
CA PRO A 275 -7.39 19.34 9.90
C PRO A 275 -6.20 19.82 9.05
N LEU A 276 -6.36 20.96 8.37
CA LEU A 276 -5.31 21.53 7.52
C LEU A 276 -4.02 21.80 8.29
N ASP A 277 -4.11 22.35 9.51
CA ASP A 277 -2.94 22.63 10.35
C ASP A 277 -2.16 21.34 10.66
N LEU A 278 -2.87 20.23 10.89
CA LEU A 278 -2.25 18.93 11.13
C LEU A 278 -1.61 18.38 9.84
N ALA A 279 -2.24 18.57 8.68
CA ALA A 279 -1.65 18.18 7.40
C ALA A 279 -0.35 18.95 7.12
N LEU A 280 -0.33 20.26 7.35
CA LEU A 280 0.85 21.12 7.22
C LEU A 280 1.97 20.71 8.18
N ALA A 281 1.63 20.43 9.44
CA ALA A 281 2.57 19.93 10.44
C ALA A 281 3.16 18.57 10.03
N TRP A 282 2.33 17.65 9.52
CA TRP A 282 2.78 16.38 8.97
C TRP A 282 3.75 16.57 7.81
N ARG A 283 3.42 17.42 6.84
CA ARG A 283 4.32 17.68 5.70
C ARG A 283 5.65 18.24 6.16
N ALA A 284 5.67 19.23 7.06
CA ALA A 284 6.92 19.79 7.58
C ALA A 284 7.79 18.72 8.28
N SER A 285 7.17 17.89 9.12
CA SER A 285 7.86 16.79 9.81
C SER A 285 8.39 15.74 8.83
N LEU A 286 7.57 15.32 7.85
CA LEU A 286 7.93 14.29 6.88
C LEU A 286 8.96 14.79 5.87
N THR A 287 8.96 16.06 5.47
CA THR A 287 10.01 16.64 4.63
C THR A 287 11.37 16.56 5.32
N LYS A 288 11.42 16.79 6.64
CA LYS A 288 12.65 16.64 7.43
C LYS A 288 13.10 15.18 7.49
N ARG A 289 12.16 14.23 7.61
CA ARG A 289 12.43 12.79 7.73
C ARG A 289 12.82 12.14 6.39
N PHE A 290 12.19 12.57 5.29
CA PHE A 290 12.33 11.98 3.96
C PHE A 290 12.77 13.04 2.93
N PRO A 291 13.96 13.64 3.09
CA PRO A 291 14.40 14.80 2.32
C PRO A 291 14.60 14.53 0.82
N LYS A 292 14.84 13.27 0.43
CA LYS A 292 15.04 12.88 -0.98
C LYS A 292 13.72 12.60 -1.71
N ALA A 293 12.58 12.62 -1.01
CA ALA A 293 11.27 12.37 -1.60
C ALA A 293 10.46 13.66 -1.78
N THR A 294 9.75 13.75 -2.90
CA THR A 294 8.79 14.83 -3.14
C THR A 294 7.47 14.50 -2.45
N LEU A 295 7.03 15.32 -1.50
CA LEU A 295 5.76 15.14 -0.79
C LEU A 295 4.62 15.90 -1.47
N LEU A 296 3.55 15.19 -1.82
CA LEU A 296 2.35 15.72 -2.44
C LEU A 296 1.11 15.42 -1.59
N TYR A 297 0.15 16.33 -1.59
CA TYR A 297 -1.17 16.08 -1.03
C TYR A 297 -2.11 15.52 -2.09
N PHE A 298 -3.03 14.66 -1.68
CA PHE A 298 -4.05 14.13 -2.55
C PHE A 298 -5.35 13.87 -1.79
N SER A 299 -6.48 14.21 -2.41
CA SER A 299 -7.80 13.75 -1.99
C SER A 299 -8.63 13.37 -3.22
N SER A 300 -9.46 12.34 -3.05
CA SER A 300 -10.46 11.96 -4.06
C SER A 300 -11.77 12.76 -3.94
N ARG A 301 -11.87 13.70 -3.00
CA ARG A 301 -13.09 14.48 -2.71
C ARG A 301 -12.72 15.94 -2.47
N SER A 302 -13.43 16.85 -3.14
CA SER A 302 -13.30 18.29 -2.87
C SER A 302 -14.01 18.70 -1.57
N LYS A 303 -15.04 17.95 -1.15
CA LYS A 303 -15.78 18.21 0.09
C LYS A 303 -15.07 17.56 1.28
N SER A 304 -14.43 18.39 2.12
CA SER A 304 -13.85 17.95 3.38
C SER A 304 -14.92 17.62 4.44
N ILE A 305 -14.63 16.63 5.28
CA ILE A 305 -15.45 16.27 6.45
C ILE A 305 -15.49 17.40 7.48
N GLN A 306 -14.51 18.31 7.45
CA GLN A 306 -14.36 19.37 8.45
C GLN A 306 -15.46 20.44 8.39
N HIS A 307 -16.06 20.67 7.23
CA HIS A 307 -17.19 21.59 7.11
C HIS A 307 -18.46 21.04 7.77
N GLN A 308 -18.45 19.78 8.23
CA GLN A 308 -19.56 19.13 8.92
C GLN A 308 -19.28 19.09 10.43
N THR A 309 -20.10 19.82 11.18
CA THR A 309 -20.08 19.85 12.65
C THR A 309 -20.76 18.63 13.26
N ASP A 310 -21.69 18.00 12.54
CA ASP A 310 -22.48 16.88 13.00
C ASP A 310 -22.00 15.53 12.42
N LEU A 311 -22.15 14.46 13.21
CA LEU A 311 -21.76 13.10 12.79
C LEU A 311 -22.56 12.61 11.56
N ASN A 312 -23.80 13.05 11.41
CA ASN A 312 -24.65 12.66 10.28
C ASN A 312 -24.18 13.34 8.98
N GLY A 313 -23.83 14.63 9.03
CA GLY A 313 -23.17 15.33 7.94
C GLY A 313 -21.86 14.68 7.54
N ARG A 314 -21.00 14.30 8.51
CA ARG A 314 -19.76 13.56 8.25
C ARG A 314 -20.01 12.21 7.58
N ARG A 315 -20.99 11.44 8.06
CA ARG A 315 -21.40 10.15 7.46
C ARG A 315 -21.95 10.33 6.05
N LYS A 316 -22.75 11.38 5.82
CA LYS A 316 -23.30 11.71 4.50
C LYS A 316 -22.16 11.96 3.51
N VAL A 317 -21.20 12.82 3.87
CA VAL A 317 -20.01 13.08 3.05
C VAL A 317 -19.25 11.79 2.76
N LEU A 318 -18.98 10.95 3.77
CA LEU A 318 -18.27 9.67 3.58
C LEU A 318 -19.04 8.66 2.72
N SER A 319 -20.37 8.68 2.76
CA SER A 319 -21.25 7.78 2.01
C SER A 319 -21.42 8.18 0.54
N GLU A 320 -21.14 9.43 0.18
CA GLU A 320 -21.20 9.89 -1.21
C GLU A 320 -20.23 9.06 -2.07
N LYS A 321 -20.68 8.58 -3.22
CA LYS A 321 -19.82 7.88 -4.18
C LYS A 321 -18.79 8.86 -4.74
N LEU A 322 -17.55 8.38 -4.90
CA LEU A 322 -16.48 9.17 -5.52
C LEU A 322 -16.85 9.49 -6.96
N LYS A 323 -16.85 10.78 -7.30
CA LYS A 323 -17.09 11.26 -8.66
C LYS A 323 -15.78 11.33 -9.42
N ILE A 324 -15.80 10.87 -10.66
CA ILE A 324 -14.70 11.07 -11.60
C ILE A 324 -14.67 12.57 -11.96
N GLY A 325 -13.48 13.15 -12.09
CA GLY A 325 -13.32 14.57 -12.41
C GLY A 325 -13.54 15.54 -11.23
N ASP A 326 -13.57 15.05 -9.99
CA ASP A 326 -13.54 15.93 -8.81
C ASP A 326 -12.30 16.84 -8.83
N LEU A 327 -12.49 18.14 -8.56
CA LEU A 327 -11.45 19.15 -8.73
C LEU A 327 -10.17 18.82 -7.93
N SER A 328 -10.31 18.39 -6.68
CA SER A 328 -9.18 18.00 -5.84
C SER A 328 -8.46 16.75 -6.36
N ALA A 329 -9.21 15.79 -6.92
CA ALA A 329 -8.62 14.59 -7.52
C ALA A 329 -7.84 14.94 -8.80
N VAL A 330 -8.37 15.85 -9.63
CA VAL A 330 -7.72 16.35 -10.85
C VAL A 330 -6.44 17.11 -10.52
N GLN A 331 -6.48 18.03 -9.55
CA GLN A 331 -5.30 18.77 -9.10
C GLN A 331 -4.22 17.84 -8.52
N GLY A 332 -4.63 16.84 -7.73
CA GLY A 332 -3.71 15.84 -7.20
C GLY A 332 -3.06 15.00 -8.30
N ALA A 333 -3.84 14.57 -9.30
CA ALA A 333 -3.35 13.83 -10.45
C ALA A 333 -2.35 14.66 -11.29
N GLN A 334 -2.66 15.91 -11.59
CA GLN A 334 -1.75 16.84 -12.26
C GLN A 334 -0.45 17.02 -11.47
N SER A 335 -0.54 17.22 -10.15
CA SER A 335 0.63 17.38 -9.28
C SER A 335 1.55 16.16 -9.31
N ILE A 336 0.99 14.95 -9.38
CA ILE A 336 1.77 13.70 -9.49
C ILE A 336 2.50 13.65 -10.84
N LEU A 337 1.83 13.97 -11.95
CA LEU A 337 2.45 13.98 -13.28
C LEU A 337 3.58 15.02 -13.35
N ILE A 338 3.36 16.21 -12.80
CA ILE A 338 4.37 17.27 -12.73
C ILE A 338 5.59 16.82 -11.91
N ALA A 339 5.36 16.15 -10.77
CA ALA A 339 6.45 15.59 -9.96
C ALA A 339 7.20 14.45 -10.67
N CYS A 340 6.61 13.81 -11.68
CA CYS A 340 7.27 12.85 -12.57
C CYS A 340 8.01 13.51 -13.75
N GLY A 341 8.14 14.84 -13.77
CA GLY A 341 8.86 15.57 -14.81
C GLY A 341 8.04 15.89 -16.07
N ILE A 342 6.71 15.75 -16.01
CA ILE A 342 5.83 16.15 -17.11
C ILE A 342 5.54 17.65 -16.98
N ASP A 343 5.61 18.36 -18.10
CA ASP A 343 5.30 19.79 -18.14
C ASP A 343 3.87 20.09 -17.61
N PRO A 344 3.64 21.16 -16.81
CA PRO A 344 2.33 21.47 -16.25
C PRO A 344 1.21 21.60 -17.29
N GLU A 345 1.48 22.17 -18.46
CA GLU A 345 0.50 22.35 -19.53
C GLU A 345 0.19 21.00 -20.17
N ALA A 346 1.22 20.19 -20.44
CA ALA A 346 1.06 18.83 -20.93
C ALA A 346 0.28 17.95 -19.93
N ALA A 347 0.60 18.01 -18.63
CA ALA A 347 -0.10 17.28 -17.57
C ALA A 347 -1.59 17.68 -17.50
N SER A 348 -1.90 18.96 -17.63
CA SER A 348 -3.26 19.46 -17.69
C SER A 348 -4.02 18.91 -18.90
N VAL A 349 -3.42 18.99 -20.09
CA VAL A 349 -4.00 18.46 -21.33
C VAL A 349 -4.25 16.95 -21.23
N ILE A 350 -3.30 16.18 -20.69
CA ILE A 350 -3.44 14.73 -20.50
C ILE A 350 -4.66 14.44 -19.62
N ILE A 351 -4.74 15.01 -18.42
CA ILE A 351 -5.85 14.74 -17.50
C ILE A 351 -7.20 15.18 -18.09
N HIS A 352 -7.28 16.37 -18.70
CA HIS A 352 -8.52 16.84 -19.33
C HIS A 352 -8.94 16.03 -20.54
N SER A 353 -7.99 15.60 -21.39
CA SER A 353 -8.28 14.73 -22.54
C SER A 353 -8.86 13.38 -22.12
N VAL A 354 -8.39 12.85 -20.99
CA VAL A 354 -8.85 11.57 -20.46
C VAL A 354 -10.23 11.68 -19.82
N LEU A 355 -10.54 12.82 -19.19
CA LEU A 355 -11.88 13.12 -18.66
C LEU A 355 -12.93 13.30 -19.76
N GLN A 356 -12.60 13.97 -20.87
CA GLN A 356 -13.55 14.24 -21.97
C GLN A 356 -13.89 13.00 -22.81
N ALA A 357 -13.06 11.97 -22.80
CA ALA A 357 -13.29 10.73 -23.54
C ALA A 357 -14.54 9.96 -23.07
N ASP A 358 -15.06 10.26 -21.88
CA ASP A 358 -16.22 9.57 -21.27
C ASP A 358 -17.55 10.35 -21.45
N ASP A 359 -17.52 11.67 -21.72
CA ASP A 359 -18.73 12.49 -21.87
C ASP A 359 -19.49 12.22 -23.18
N GLU A 360 -18.85 11.57 -24.17
CA GLU A 360 -19.53 11.11 -25.39
C GLU A 360 -20.32 9.79 -25.19
N GLY A 361 -20.34 9.21 -23.97
CA GLY A 361 -20.89 7.88 -23.68
C GLY A 361 -22.21 7.81 -22.89
N ASP A 362 -22.60 8.85 -22.13
CA ASP A 362 -23.62 8.72 -21.07
C ASP A 362 -24.84 9.66 -21.21
N GLU A 363 -25.32 9.90 -22.44
CA GLU A 363 -26.67 10.44 -22.69
C GLU A 363 -27.66 9.33 -23.12
N LYS A 364 -27.81 8.27 -22.31
CA LYS A 364 -29.07 7.52 -22.22
C LYS A 364 -29.26 7.00 -20.80
N GLY A 365 -30.18 7.63 -20.07
CA GLY A 365 -30.72 7.04 -18.87
C GLY A 365 -31.45 5.74 -19.20
N ASP A 366 -31.37 4.77 -18.30
CA ASP A 366 -32.50 3.89 -18.05
C ASP A 366 -32.43 3.26 -16.66
N GLU A 367 -33.57 3.38 -16.00
CA GLU A 367 -34.00 2.64 -14.84
C GLU A 367 -34.23 1.18 -15.23
N ASN A 368 -33.70 0.24 -14.43
CA ASN A 368 -34.32 -1.04 -14.00
C ASN A 368 -33.28 -2.14 -13.80
N GLY A 369 -33.56 -2.98 -12.81
CA GLY A 369 -32.64 -3.97 -12.25
C GLY A 369 -32.63 -5.34 -12.94
N ASP A 370 -31.73 -6.13 -12.37
CA ASP A 370 -31.60 -7.59 -12.33
C ASP A 370 -31.26 -8.40 -13.60
N ASN A 371 -30.21 -9.20 -13.40
CA ASN A 371 -29.77 -10.42 -14.11
C ASN A 371 -29.31 -10.30 -15.57
N ALA A 372 -28.01 -10.53 -15.80
CA ALA A 372 -27.50 -11.76 -16.43
C ALA A 372 -26.04 -11.60 -16.90
N ASP A 373 -25.30 -12.68 -16.69
CA ASP A 373 -24.25 -13.27 -17.54
C ASP A 373 -23.13 -12.42 -18.16
N VAL A 374 -21.92 -12.90 -17.84
CA VAL A 374 -20.63 -12.52 -18.41
C VAL A 374 -20.62 -12.88 -19.91
N ALA A 375 -20.71 -11.88 -20.77
CA ALA A 375 -20.42 -12.01 -22.20
C ALA A 375 -19.14 -11.24 -22.56
N HIS A 376 -18.22 -11.93 -23.23
CA HIS A 376 -16.97 -11.39 -23.79
C HIS A 376 -17.23 -10.26 -24.82
N PRO A 377 -16.34 -9.26 -24.94
CA PRO A 377 -16.49 -8.22 -25.95
C PRO A 377 -16.20 -8.80 -27.33
N THR A 378 -17.25 -8.98 -28.12
CA THR A 378 -17.15 -9.17 -29.57
C THR A 378 -16.99 -7.81 -30.23
N THR A 379 -15.99 -7.75 -31.11
CA THR A 379 -15.67 -6.63 -31.99
C THR A 379 -16.81 -6.37 -32.97
N THR A 380 -17.49 -5.23 -32.83
CA THR A 380 -18.32 -4.67 -33.91
C THR A 380 -17.81 -3.29 -34.33
N PRO A 381 -17.60 -3.03 -35.63
CA PRO A 381 -16.95 -1.82 -36.11
C PRO A 381 -17.94 -0.67 -36.26
N ALA A 382 -17.66 0.45 -35.57
CA ALA A 382 -18.30 1.74 -35.85
C ALA A 382 -18.13 2.11 -37.35
N THR A 383 -19.22 2.55 -37.97
CA THR A 383 -19.34 2.72 -39.42
C THR A 383 -18.36 3.75 -39.99
N LYS A 384 -17.68 3.39 -41.08
CA LYS A 384 -16.60 4.13 -41.75
C LYS A 384 -16.93 5.59 -42.14
N LYS A 385 -18.23 5.98 -42.20
CA LYS A 385 -18.66 7.34 -42.56
C LYS A 385 -18.44 8.37 -41.44
N SER A 386 -18.61 8.00 -40.16
CA SER A 386 -18.44 8.93 -39.03
C SER A 386 -16.96 9.25 -38.76
N ARG A 387 -16.08 8.23 -38.83
CA ARG A 387 -14.62 8.40 -38.74
C ARG A 387 -14.04 9.31 -39.83
N ARG A 388 -14.64 9.36 -41.02
CA ARG A 388 -14.15 10.19 -42.13
C ARG A 388 -14.44 11.68 -41.87
N LYS A 389 -15.65 12.01 -41.39
CA LYS A 389 -16.03 13.37 -40.99
C LYS A 389 -15.20 13.91 -39.82
N ASN A 390 -14.94 13.09 -38.78
CA ASN A 390 -14.13 13.54 -37.64
C ASN A 390 -12.62 13.64 -37.98
N LYS A 391 -12.11 12.77 -38.85
CA LYS A 391 -10.72 12.86 -39.35
C LYS A 391 -10.51 14.07 -40.27
N GLU A 392 -11.53 14.46 -41.05
CA GLU A 392 -11.53 15.70 -41.82
C GLU A 392 -11.60 16.94 -40.92
N LYS A 393 -12.41 16.93 -39.85
CA LYS A 393 -12.54 18.06 -38.92
C LYS A 393 -11.25 18.31 -38.10
N VAL A 394 -10.61 17.24 -37.62
CA VAL A 394 -9.29 17.32 -36.94
C VAL A 394 -8.17 17.69 -37.92
N LYS A 395 -8.21 17.20 -39.18
CA LYS A 395 -7.27 17.66 -40.22
C LYS A 395 -7.46 19.13 -40.56
N LEU A 396 -8.70 19.62 -40.60
CA LEU A 396 -9.01 21.02 -40.89
C LEU A 396 -8.53 21.92 -39.76
N GLN A 397 -8.73 21.53 -38.50
CA GLN A 397 -8.25 22.28 -37.33
C GLN A 397 -6.70 22.23 -37.17
N LEU A 398 -6.06 21.10 -37.50
CA LEU A 398 -4.58 21.04 -37.58
C LEU A 398 -4.01 21.75 -38.81
N ALA A 399 -4.78 21.90 -39.89
CA ALA A 399 -4.42 22.68 -41.07
C ALA A 399 -4.57 24.18 -40.81
N GLU A 400 -5.64 24.62 -40.16
CA GLU A 400 -5.83 26.01 -39.68
C GLU A 400 -4.73 26.38 -38.66
N ALA A 401 -4.33 25.48 -37.77
CA ALA A 401 -3.18 25.67 -36.87
C ALA A 401 -1.80 25.51 -37.56
N ARG A 402 -1.75 25.12 -38.84
CA ARG A 402 -0.52 25.08 -39.65
C ARG A 402 -0.40 26.27 -40.60
N GLU A 403 -1.49 26.80 -41.12
CA GLU A 403 -1.52 27.98 -42.00
C GLU A 403 -1.16 29.30 -41.27
N LEU A 404 -1.23 29.33 -39.93
CA LEU A 404 -0.82 30.47 -39.09
C LEU A 404 0.70 30.59 -38.82
N ARG A 405 1.55 29.81 -39.51
CA ARG A 405 2.99 29.76 -39.21
C ARG A 405 3.89 30.72 -40.00
N ASP A 406 3.42 31.27 -41.11
CA ASP A 406 4.28 32.03 -42.04
C ASP A 406 3.84 33.48 -42.29
N VAL A 407 3.04 34.07 -41.40
CA VAL A 407 2.59 35.47 -41.52
C VAL A 407 3.46 36.38 -40.63
N CYS A 408 3.93 37.49 -41.18
CA CYS A 408 4.67 38.51 -40.43
C CYS A 408 3.81 39.13 -39.32
N ASP A 409 4.25 39.07 -38.06
CA ASP A 409 3.53 39.59 -36.88
C ASP A 409 3.35 41.13 -36.92
N TYR A 410 4.12 41.84 -37.75
CA TYR A 410 4.06 43.31 -37.86
C TYR A 410 3.23 43.82 -39.05
N CYS A 411 3.35 43.22 -40.23
CA CYS A 411 2.67 43.71 -41.44
C CYS A 411 1.62 42.77 -42.02
N GLY A 412 1.47 41.56 -41.47
CA GLY A 412 0.48 40.59 -41.93
C GLY A 412 0.75 40.02 -43.33
N ASP A 413 1.99 40.14 -43.84
CA ASP A 413 2.36 39.74 -45.20
C ASP A 413 2.98 38.33 -45.17
N ASP A 414 2.67 37.51 -46.19
CA ASP A 414 3.03 36.08 -46.30
C ASP A 414 4.47 35.88 -46.83
N ALA A 415 5.29 36.93 -46.79
CA ALA A 415 6.66 36.91 -47.26
C ALA A 415 7.60 36.17 -46.29
N PRO A 416 8.66 35.52 -46.78
CA PRO A 416 9.55 34.69 -45.96
C PRO A 416 10.15 35.47 -44.77
N VAL A 417 10.02 34.87 -43.60
CA VAL A 417 10.52 35.39 -42.32
C VAL A 417 12.05 35.32 -42.32
N VAL A 418 12.70 36.40 -41.87
CA VAL A 418 14.16 36.50 -41.82
C VAL A 418 14.61 36.67 -40.37
N SER A 419 15.79 36.15 -40.01
CA SER A 419 16.36 36.34 -38.68
C SER A 419 17.74 37.02 -38.75
N CYS A 420 18.00 37.90 -37.79
CA CYS A 420 19.31 38.53 -37.63
C CYS A 420 20.11 37.74 -36.58
N GLN A 421 21.19 37.06 -37.00
CA GLN A 421 22.03 36.24 -36.11
C GLN A 421 22.56 37.01 -34.89
N THR A 422 22.76 38.33 -35.02
CA THR A 422 23.34 39.18 -33.97
C THR A 422 22.29 39.67 -32.95
N CYS A 423 21.00 39.69 -33.32
CA CYS A 423 19.91 40.23 -32.48
C CYS A 423 18.93 39.14 -31.98
N ALA A 424 19.16 37.87 -32.35
CA ALA A 424 18.29 36.72 -32.06
C ALA A 424 18.06 36.46 -30.57
N THR A 425 18.84 37.06 -29.67
CA THR A 425 18.67 36.95 -28.22
C THR A 425 17.71 37.99 -27.63
N SER A 426 17.46 39.12 -28.30
CA SER A 426 16.67 40.24 -27.76
C SER A 426 15.20 40.25 -28.20
N PHE A 427 14.83 39.53 -29.27
CA PHE A 427 13.49 39.53 -29.85
C PHE A 427 12.98 38.11 -30.13
N ARG A 428 13.01 37.23 -29.13
CA ARG A 428 12.59 35.83 -29.28
C ARG A 428 11.11 35.66 -29.65
N ASP A 429 10.29 36.70 -29.47
CA ASP A 429 8.83 36.60 -29.50
C ASP A 429 8.15 37.36 -30.67
N LEU A 430 8.90 37.88 -31.66
CA LEU A 430 8.32 38.53 -32.86
C LEU A 430 8.86 37.95 -34.17
N ARG A 431 7.96 37.56 -35.09
CA ARG A 431 8.28 37.06 -36.44
C ARG A 431 8.09 38.17 -37.47
N LEU A 432 9.17 38.55 -38.15
CA LEU A 432 9.18 39.68 -39.09
C LEU A 432 9.64 39.25 -40.50
N CYS A 433 8.93 39.72 -41.53
CA CYS A 433 9.36 39.52 -42.91
C CYS A 433 10.59 40.37 -43.26
N GLY A 434 11.24 40.04 -44.38
CA GLY A 434 12.45 40.73 -44.88
C GLY A 434 12.35 42.26 -45.00
N ARG A 435 11.14 42.79 -45.22
CA ARG A 435 10.88 44.23 -45.32
C ARG A 435 10.80 44.88 -43.93
N CYS A 436 9.95 44.37 -43.04
CA CYS A 436 9.75 44.94 -41.70
C CYS A 436 11.01 44.81 -40.83
N ASN A 437 11.79 43.75 -41.02
CA ASN A 437 13.06 43.59 -40.32
C ASN A 437 14.10 44.65 -40.73
N ARG A 438 14.09 45.10 -42.00
CA ARG A 438 14.99 46.17 -42.50
C ARG A 438 14.65 47.54 -41.92
N ASP A 439 13.38 47.83 -41.65
CA ASP A 439 12.96 49.11 -41.07
C ASP A 439 13.37 49.24 -39.61
N ILE A 440 13.33 48.14 -38.85
CA ILE A 440 13.78 48.09 -37.44
C ILE A 440 15.31 48.10 -37.34
N HIS A 441 16.02 47.51 -38.31
CA HIS A 441 17.49 47.46 -38.36
C HIS A 441 18.15 48.55 -39.22
N LYS A 442 17.41 49.58 -39.63
CA LYS A 442 17.91 50.66 -40.52
C LYS A 442 19.13 51.41 -39.96
N HIS A 443 19.36 51.31 -38.65
CA HIS A 443 20.41 52.01 -37.90
C HIS A 443 21.71 51.21 -37.73
N GLN A 444 21.76 49.91 -38.05
CA GLN A 444 22.96 49.08 -37.90
C GLN A 444 23.09 48.12 -39.09
N ARG A 445 24.26 48.11 -39.74
CA ARG A 445 24.54 47.29 -40.95
C ARG A 445 24.72 45.80 -40.61
N HIS A 446 23.70 45.16 -40.07
CA HIS A 446 23.72 43.72 -39.77
C HIS A 446 23.41 42.88 -41.01
N LYS A 447 24.05 41.70 -41.07
CA LYS A 447 23.86 40.74 -42.17
C LYS A 447 22.62 39.90 -41.88
N VAL A 448 21.60 40.04 -42.71
CA VAL A 448 20.32 39.32 -42.60
C VAL A 448 20.37 38.10 -43.52
N VAL A 449 19.94 36.94 -43.01
CA VAL A 449 19.88 35.68 -43.78
C VAL A 449 18.43 35.17 -43.85
N PRO A 450 17.98 34.69 -45.03
CA PRO A 450 16.70 33.98 -45.15
C PRO A 450 16.74 32.66 -44.39
N LEU A 451 15.63 32.30 -43.72
CA LEU A 451 15.45 30.96 -43.18
C LEU A 451 15.08 30.00 -44.32
N GLU A 452 16.09 29.49 -45.04
CA GLU A 452 15.87 28.47 -46.06
C GLU A 452 15.67 27.09 -45.43
N GLY A 453 14.46 26.54 -45.61
CA GLY A 453 14.15 25.13 -45.80
C GLY A 453 14.82 24.11 -44.88
N CYS A 454 14.24 23.86 -43.71
CA CYS A 454 14.50 22.68 -42.89
C CYS A 454 14.04 21.38 -43.58
N VAL A 455 14.84 20.84 -44.51
CA VAL A 455 14.61 19.47 -45.06
C VAL A 455 15.44 18.40 -44.35
N GLU A 456 16.39 18.78 -43.49
CA GLU A 456 17.05 17.85 -42.55
C GLU A 456 16.37 17.80 -41.16
N ALA A 457 15.24 18.48 -40.99
CA ALA A 457 14.44 18.41 -39.76
C ALA A 457 13.42 17.27 -39.75
N ALA A 458 13.15 16.59 -40.87
CA ALA A 458 12.22 15.47 -40.88
C ALA A 458 12.87 14.16 -40.40
N ALA A 459 14.16 13.95 -40.71
CA ALA A 459 14.93 12.82 -40.19
C ALA A 459 15.37 13.06 -38.74
N ALA A 460 15.74 14.31 -38.39
CA ALA A 460 16.03 14.71 -37.02
C ALA A 460 14.77 14.71 -36.14
N ALA A 461 13.61 15.21 -36.60
CA ALA A 461 12.37 15.12 -35.83
C ALA A 461 11.79 13.70 -35.79
N ALA A 462 12.07 12.84 -36.77
CA ALA A 462 11.74 11.42 -36.68
C ALA A 462 12.68 10.69 -35.71
N ALA A 463 13.96 11.05 -35.64
CA ALA A 463 14.93 10.52 -34.68
C ALA A 463 14.68 11.05 -33.26
N GLU A 464 14.32 12.32 -33.11
CA GLU A 464 13.98 13.00 -31.85
C GLU A 464 12.58 12.57 -31.37
N ALA A 465 11.62 12.29 -32.28
CA ALA A 465 10.38 11.62 -31.94
C ALA A 465 10.55 10.10 -31.71
N ASP A 466 11.59 9.46 -32.24
CA ASP A 466 11.95 8.06 -31.94
C ASP A 466 12.71 7.96 -30.60
N GLU A 467 13.49 8.99 -30.23
CA GLU A 467 14.19 9.13 -28.96
C GLU A 467 13.24 9.58 -27.84
N LEU A 468 12.25 10.42 -28.13
CA LEU A 468 11.13 10.75 -27.23
C LEU A 468 10.10 9.61 -27.15
N LYS A 469 9.99 8.74 -28.17
CA LYS A 469 9.29 7.44 -28.09
C LYS A 469 10.03 6.41 -27.22
N ARG A 470 11.33 6.60 -26.95
CA ARG A 470 12.13 5.70 -26.10
C ARG A 470 12.04 6.02 -24.60
N LEU A 471 11.50 7.17 -24.20
CA LEU A 471 11.33 7.54 -22.80
C LEU A 471 9.87 7.42 -22.35
N THR A 472 9.31 6.20 -22.42
CA THR A 472 8.03 5.93 -21.76
C THR A 472 8.19 6.08 -20.26
N ILE A 473 7.58 7.11 -19.67
CA ILE A 473 7.55 7.32 -18.23
C ILE A 473 6.67 6.23 -17.64
N THR A 474 7.28 5.37 -16.82
CA THR A 474 6.55 4.36 -16.06
C THR A 474 6.49 4.79 -14.59
N ILE A 475 5.27 4.99 -14.07
CA ILE A 475 4.99 5.43 -12.71
C ILE A 475 4.54 4.22 -11.89
N GLY A 476 5.33 3.81 -10.90
CA GLY A 476 5.03 2.68 -10.03
C GLY A 476 4.30 3.10 -8.77
N LEU A 477 3.05 2.66 -8.60
CA LEU A 477 2.28 2.90 -7.38
C LEU A 477 2.55 1.80 -6.34
N ILE A 478 3.07 2.19 -5.18
CA ILE A 478 3.37 1.29 -4.05
C ILE A 478 2.65 1.80 -2.80
N GLY A 479 2.30 0.89 -1.90
CA GLY A 479 1.74 1.25 -0.60
C GLY A 479 0.88 0.15 0.00
N HIS A 480 0.57 0.34 1.27
CA HIS A 480 -0.25 -0.58 2.04
C HIS A 480 -1.66 -0.80 1.46
N PRO A 481 -2.37 -1.87 1.82
CA PRO A 481 -3.78 -2.02 1.52
C PRO A 481 -4.61 -0.81 2.01
N ASN A 482 -5.71 -0.49 1.33
CA ASN A 482 -6.69 0.54 1.71
C ASN A 482 -6.18 1.99 1.87
N VAL A 483 -4.91 2.29 1.59
CA VAL A 483 -4.39 3.68 1.55
C VAL A 483 -4.94 4.49 0.37
N GLY A 484 -5.55 3.84 -0.63
CA GLY A 484 -6.20 4.48 -1.77
C GLY A 484 -5.38 4.52 -3.06
N LYS A 485 -4.43 3.60 -3.25
CA LYS A 485 -3.67 3.44 -4.51
C LYS A 485 -4.56 3.41 -5.75
N SER A 486 -5.58 2.55 -5.74
CA SER A 486 -6.54 2.39 -6.82
C SER A 486 -7.40 3.65 -7.05
N SER A 487 -7.65 4.45 -6.01
CA SER A 487 -8.33 5.74 -6.14
C SER A 487 -7.43 6.79 -6.82
N VAL A 488 -6.14 6.82 -6.46
CA VAL A 488 -5.13 7.66 -7.14
C VAL A 488 -4.99 7.25 -8.59
N LEU A 489 -4.95 5.95 -8.88
CA LEU A 489 -4.93 5.41 -10.24
C LEU A 489 -6.14 5.86 -11.06
N ASN A 490 -7.36 5.73 -10.54
CA ASN A 490 -8.57 6.16 -11.23
C ASN A 490 -8.59 7.68 -11.49
N ALA A 491 -8.02 8.49 -10.57
CA ALA A 491 -7.90 9.93 -10.78
C ALA A 491 -6.88 10.27 -11.87
N LEU A 492 -5.72 9.60 -11.89
CA LEU A 492 -4.72 9.75 -12.95
C LEU A 492 -5.23 9.28 -14.31
N ALA A 493 -6.04 8.23 -14.29
CA ALA A 493 -6.66 7.68 -15.48
C ALA A 493 -7.94 8.42 -15.90
N GLY A 494 -8.35 9.48 -15.20
CA GLY A 494 -9.55 10.28 -15.51
C GLY A 494 -10.86 9.49 -15.64
N LYS A 495 -10.88 8.21 -15.28
CA LYS A 495 -12.02 7.31 -15.40
C LYS A 495 -11.91 6.15 -14.42
N LYS A 496 -13.03 5.47 -14.17
CA LYS A 496 -13.05 4.28 -13.31
C LYS A 496 -12.52 3.06 -14.08
N LEU A 497 -11.19 2.91 -14.08
CA LEU A 497 -10.50 1.77 -14.68
C LEU A 497 -10.48 0.54 -13.77
N VAL A 498 -10.21 0.76 -12.49
CA VAL A 498 -10.14 -0.32 -11.50
C VAL A 498 -11.25 -0.16 -10.48
N SER A 499 -11.81 -1.29 -10.06
CA SER A 499 -12.72 -1.31 -8.93
C SER A 499 -11.95 -0.97 -7.64
N VAL A 500 -12.61 -0.26 -6.74
CA VAL A 500 -12.07 0.12 -5.44
C VAL A 500 -12.88 -0.58 -4.36
N SER A 501 -12.22 -1.09 -3.33
CA SER A 501 -12.86 -1.77 -2.20
C SER A 501 -12.32 -1.22 -0.88
N HIS A 502 -13.15 -1.29 0.16
CA HIS A 502 -12.74 -1.01 1.54
C HIS A 502 -12.07 -2.22 2.20
N THR A 503 -12.11 -3.39 1.57
CA THR A 503 -11.47 -4.62 2.06
C THR A 503 -10.05 -4.73 1.48
N PRO A 504 -9.03 -5.04 2.31
CA PRO A 504 -7.70 -5.36 1.83
C PRO A 504 -7.72 -6.47 0.76
N GLY A 505 -6.71 -6.47 -0.13
CA GLY A 505 -6.52 -7.55 -1.10
C GLY A 505 -7.36 -7.51 -2.36
N HIS A 506 -7.88 -6.33 -2.69
CA HIS A 506 -8.68 -6.13 -3.89
C HIS A 506 -7.83 -6.14 -5.18
N THR A 507 -6.73 -5.39 -5.20
CA THR A 507 -5.71 -5.49 -6.26
C THR A 507 -4.83 -6.70 -5.95
N LYS A 508 -4.92 -7.76 -6.77
CA LYS A 508 -4.19 -9.02 -6.57
C LYS A 508 -2.96 -9.17 -7.46
N ARG A 509 -2.89 -8.50 -8.61
CA ARG A 509 -1.80 -8.64 -9.58
C ARG A 509 -1.32 -7.27 -10.02
N LEU A 510 -0.05 -7.21 -10.42
CA LEU A 510 0.49 -6.04 -11.07
C LEU A 510 -0.28 -5.74 -12.36
N GLN A 511 -0.64 -4.47 -12.55
CA GLN A 511 -1.32 -3.99 -13.75
C GLN A 511 -0.52 -2.85 -14.37
N SER A 512 -0.38 -2.85 -15.70
CA SER A 512 0.26 -1.77 -16.46
C SER A 512 -0.79 -1.07 -17.31
N ILE A 513 -1.04 0.20 -17.03
CA ILE A 513 -2.12 0.99 -17.61
C ILE A 513 -1.52 2.22 -18.28
N PHE A 514 -1.71 2.36 -19.58
CA PHE A 514 -1.31 3.57 -20.31
C PHE A 514 -2.40 4.63 -20.18
N ILE A 515 -2.06 5.77 -19.59
CA ILE A 515 -2.94 6.96 -19.55
C ILE A 515 -2.67 7.90 -20.73
N ALA A 516 -1.46 7.84 -21.27
CA ALA A 516 -1.04 8.52 -22.48
C ALA A 516 -0.06 7.60 -23.25
N PRO A 517 0.18 7.81 -24.55
CA PRO A 517 1.07 6.94 -25.33
C PRO A 517 2.49 6.77 -24.74
N HIS A 518 2.96 7.76 -24.00
CA HIS A 518 4.29 7.80 -23.37
C HIS A 518 4.24 7.72 -21.83
N ILE A 519 3.06 7.49 -21.22
CA ILE A 519 2.92 7.41 -19.75
C ILE A 519 2.16 6.13 -19.38
N CYS A 520 2.86 5.27 -18.65
CA CYS A 520 2.34 4.02 -18.12
C CYS A 520 2.30 4.10 -16.59
N ILE A 521 1.21 3.67 -15.98
CA ILE A 521 1.09 3.47 -14.54
C ILE A 521 1.16 1.96 -14.26
N CYS A 522 2.07 1.59 -13.36
CA CYS A 522 2.19 0.24 -12.82
C CYS A 522 1.55 0.20 -11.42
N ASP A 523 0.38 -0.42 -11.28
CA ASP A 523 -0.28 -0.62 -9.98
C ASP A 523 0.25 -1.89 -9.31
N CYS A 524 0.67 -1.78 -8.05
CA CYS A 524 1.12 -2.90 -7.22
C CYS A 524 -0.02 -3.37 -6.30
N PRO A 525 -0.17 -4.68 -6.02
CA PRO A 525 -1.00 -5.14 -4.91
C PRO A 525 -0.64 -4.43 -3.59
N GLY A 526 -1.56 -4.41 -2.62
CA GLY A 526 -1.25 -3.84 -1.31
C GLY A 526 -0.37 -4.79 -0.51
N LEU A 527 0.84 -4.36 -0.13
CA LEU A 527 1.75 -5.13 0.73
C LEU A 527 1.73 -4.60 2.15
N VAL A 528 1.76 -5.50 3.14
CA VAL A 528 1.97 -5.16 4.55
C VAL A 528 3.39 -5.56 4.94
N PHE A 529 4.18 -4.56 5.31
CA PHE A 529 5.59 -4.71 5.70
C PHE A 529 5.70 -5.17 7.16
N PRO A 530 6.79 -5.87 7.53
CA PRO A 530 7.01 -6.24 8.92
C PRO A 530 7.43 -5.04 9.77
N PHE A 531 6.85 -4.94 10.96
CA PHE A 531 7.17 -3.95 11.99
C PHE A 531 7.06 -4.62 13.36
N ALA A 532 8.00 -4.33 14.25
CA ALA A 532 7.93 -4.73 15.64
C ALA A 532 7.31 -3.62 16.49
N GLY A 533 6.55 -3.98 17.52
CA GLY A 533 6.03 -3.02 18.50
C GLY A 533 4.81 -2.21 18.05
N VAL A 534 4.24 -2.51 16.87
CA VAL A 534 2.91 -2.02 16.48
C VAL A 534 1.87 -3.05 16.92
N PRO A 535 0.94 -2.70 17.84
CA PRO A 535 -0.12 -3.62 18.24
C PRO A 535 -0.99 -4.04 17.06
N LYS A 536 -1.43 -5.30 17.04
CA LYS A 536 -2.29 -5.85 15.97
C LYS A 536 -3.56 -5.03 15.75
N HIS A 537 -4.19 -4.53 16.82
CA HIS A 537 -5.38 -3.67 16.73
C HIS A 537 -5.14 -2.36 15.96
N MET A 538 -3.91 -1.80 15.98
CA MET A 538 -3.58 -0.61 15.20
C MET A 538 -3.56 -0.90 13.70
N GLN A 539 -3.16 -2.10 13.30
CA GLN A 539 -3.24 -2.53 11.90
C GLN A 539 -4.66 -2.77 11.44
N GLU A 540 -5.50 -3.33 12.31
CA GLU A 540 -6.93 -3.51 12.08
C GLU A 540 -7.57 -2.15 11.84
N LEU A 541 -7.38 -1.19 12.75
CA LEU A 541 -7.89 0.18 12.64
C LEU A 541 -7.31 0.95 11.43
N GLY A 542 -6.05 0.67 11.09
CA GLY A 542 -5.37 1.20 9.90
C GLY A 542 -5.88 0.60 8.58
N GLY A 543 -6.76 -0.40 8.64
CA GLY A 543 -7.28 -1.09 7.46
C GLY A 543 -6.24 -1.92 6.72
N LEU A 544 -5.15 -2.32 7.39
CA LEU A 544 -4.11 -3.20 6.85
C LEU A 544 -4.53 -4.67 6.91
N PHE A 545 -5.35 -5.02 7.91
CA PHE A 545 -5.87 -6.36 8.12
C PHE A 545 -7.39 -6.42 7.86
N PRO A 546 -7.91 -7.47 7.19
CA PRO A 546 -9.32 -7.57 6.86
C PRO A 546 -10.20 -7.81 8.10
N TYR A 547 -11.09 -6.87 8.39
CA TYR A 547 -12.03 -6.94 9.53
C TYR A 547 -12.86 -8.22 9.58
N SER A 548 -13.21 -8.80 8.43
CA SER A 548 -13.99 -10.04 8.34
C SER A 548 -13.23 -11.27 8.86
N GLN A 549 -11.92 -11.18 9.04
CA GLN A 549 -11.06 -12.25 9.53
C GLN A 549 -10.48 -11.96 10.91
N THR A 550 -10.73 -10.76 11.44
CA THR A 550 -10.37 -10.39 12.80
C THR A 550 -11.07 -11.34 13.76
N ARG A 551 -10.28 -12.11 14.49
CA ARG A 551 -10.79 -13.13 15.44
C ARG A 551 -11.34 -12.50 16.70
N GLU A 552 -10.78 -11.35 17.05
CA GLU A 552 -10.99 -10.68 18.32
C GLU A 552 -11.00 -9.17 18.05
N PRO A 553 -12.19 -8.54 17.95
CA PRO A 553 -12.30 -7.11 17.66
C PRO A 553 -12.31 -6.23 18.91
N PHE A 554 -12.42 -6.80 20.12
CA PHE A 554 -12.51 -6.04 21.37
C PHE A 554 -11.26 -5.23 21.66
N SER A 555 -10.05 -5.69 21.29
CA SER A 555 -8.83 -4.89 21.44
C SER A 555 -8.90 -3.57 20.66
N ALA A 556 -9.38 -3.61 19.41
CA ALA A 556 -9.56 -2.42 18.58
C ALA A 556 -10.67 -1.51 19.12
N VAL A 557 -11.78 -2.10 19.56
CA VAL A 557 -12.88 -1.35 20.20
C VAL A 557 -12.41 -0.70 21.50
N ARG A 558 -11.62 -1.41 22.32
CA ARG A 558 -11.01 -0.91 23.56
C ARG A 558 -10.20 0.32 23.28
N PHE A 559 -9.25 0.20 22.36
CA PHE A 559 -8.36 1.28 21.97
C PHE A 559 -9.16 2.51 21.52
N LEU A 560 -10.18 2.33 20.68
CA LEU A 560 -11.04 3.44 20.24
C LEU A 560 -11.83 4.06 21.41
N ALA A 561 -12.38 3.25 22.31
CA ALA A 561 -13.20 3.72 23.44
C ALA A 561 -12.37 4.46 24.50
N GLU A 562 -11.12 4.07 24.69
CA GLU A 562 -10.18 4.74 25.59
C GLU A 562 -9.73 6.10 25.03
N HIS A 563 -9.73 6.29 23.70
CA HIS A 563 -9.29 7.54 23.07
C HIS A 563 -10.42 8.43 22.52
N ALA A 564 -11.63 7.90 22.40
CA ALA A 564 -12.80 8.63 21.94
C ALA A 564 -14.05 8.22 22.72
N PRO A 565 -14.99 9.14 23.00
CA PRO A 565 -16.24 8.85 23.70
C PRO A 565 -17.23 8.11 22.79
N LEU A 566 -16.93 6.84 22.50
CA LEU A 566 -17.71 5.99 21.60
C LEU A 566 -19.16 5.84 22.07
N GLU A 567 -19.40 5.75 23.37
CA GLU A 567 -20.72 5.66 23.97
C GLU A 567 -21.58 6.87 23.59
N SER A 568 -21.01 8.07 23.61
CA SER A 568 -21.69 9.31 23.23
C SER A 568 -21.84 9.44 21.72
N ILE A 569 -20.78 9.12 20.97
CA ILE A 569 -20.76 9.18 19.50
C ILE A 569 -21.79 8.22 18.88
N LEU A 570 -21.94 7.03 19.47
CA LEU A 570 -22.88 6.01 19.03
C LEU A 570 -24.24 6.15 19.72
N ASN A 571 -24.39 7.05 20.69
CA ASN A 571 -25.58 7.27 21.51
C ASN A 571 -26.09 5.94 22.12
N LEU A 572 -25.24 5.31 22.94
CA LEU A 572 -25.47 4.03 23.59
C LEU A 572 -26.06 4.23 24.99
N ALA A 573 -27.01 3.38 25.37
CA ALA A 573 -27.51 3.31 26.72
C ALA A 573 -26.58 2.43 27.58
N VAL A 574 -26.35 2.85 28.82
CA VAL A 574 -25.63 2.04 29.81
C VAL A 574 -26.46 0.80 30.10
N ARG A 575 -25.82 -0.38 30.06
CA ARG A 575 -26.48 -1.64 30.42
C ARG A 575 -26.56 -1.75 31.94
N THR A 576 -27.62 -2.36 32.45
CA THR A 576 -27.78 -2.63 33.89
C THR A 576 -27.85 -4.13 34.14
N GLN A 577 -27.31 -4.59 35.26
CA GLN A 577 -27.43 -5.97 35.72
C GLN A 577 -28.15 -6.00 37.07
N GLU A 578 -29.05 -6.96 37.25
CA GLU A 578 -29.70 -7.19 38.53
C GLU A 578 -28.75 -7.94 39.47
N PHE A 579 -28.47 -7.34 40.63
CA PHE A 579 -27.68 -7.93 41.70
C PHE A 579 -28.44 -7.72 43.02
N ASP A 580 -28.79 -8.81 43.69
CA ASP A 580 -29.53 -8.81 44.96
C ASP A 580 -30.84 -7.97 44.95
N GLY A 581 -31.56 -7.99 43.82
CA GLY A 581 -32.80 -7.22 43.62
C GLY A 581 -32.63 -5.74 43.25
N TYR A 582 -31.39 -5.26 43.09
CA TYR A 582 -31.08 -3.91 42.62
C TYR A 582 -30.52 -3.92 41.20
N LEU A 583 -30.93 -2.95 40.38
CA LEU A 583 -30.37 -2.73 39.05
C LEU A 583 -29.12 -1.87 39.15
N GLU A 584 -27.95 -2.48 39.00
CA GLU A 584 -26.67 -1.78 38.99
C GLU A 584 -26.21 -1.48 37.56
N PRO A 585 -25.73 -0.26 37.25
CA PRO A 585 -25.17 0.06 35.94
C PRO A 585 -23.82 -0.64 35.75
N LEU A 586 -23.67 -1.32 34.61
CA LEU A 586 -22.41 -1.94 34.21
C LEU A 586 -21.41 -0.88 33.74
N GLU A 587 -20.16 -1.04 34.15
CA GLU A 587 -19.08 -0.19 33.66
C GLU A 587 -18.84 -0.39 32.15
N TRP A 588 -18.34 0.66 31.50
CA TRP A 588 -17.94 0.57 30.11
C TRP A 588 -16.69 -0.28 29.96
N SER A 589 -16.83 -1.38 29.23
CA SER A 589 -15.77 -2.21 28.70
C SER A 589 -16.00 -2.36 27.19
N SER A 590 -15.01 -2.88 26.48
CA SER A 590 -15.17 -3.18 25.04
C SER A 590 -16.31 -4.17 24.81
N TRP A 591 -16.49 -5.09 25.76
CA TRP A 591 -17.59 -6.03 25.79
C TRP A 591 -18.94 -5.33 25.95
N THR A 592 -19.12 -4.53 26.99
CA THR A 592 -20.41 -3.88 27.27
C THR A 592 -20.78 -2.84 26.20
N LEU A 593 -19.80 -2.16 25.61
CA LEU A 593 -19.99 -1.29 24.44
C LEU A 593 -20.52 -2.05 23.23
N CYS A 594 -19.92 -3.19 22.90
CA CYS A 594 -20.34 -4.04 21.78
C CYS A 594 -21.77 -4.58 22.01
N GLU A 595 -22.09 -5.01 23.22
CA GLU A 595 -23.44 -5.49 23.57
C GLU A 595 -24.48 -4.36 23.51
N ALA A 596 -24.19 -3.19 24.07
CA ALA A 596 -25.09 -2.04 24.00
C ALA A 596 -25.35 -1.61 22.55
N TYR A 597 -24.33 -1.65 21.70
CA TYR A 597 -24.49 -1.40 20.26
C TYR A 597 -25.32 -2.49 19.56
N ALA A 598 -25.10 -3.76 19.91
CA ALA A 598 -25.87 -4.89 19.39
C ALA A 598 -27.35 -4.78 19.77
N GLU A 599 -27.66 -4.48 21.03
CA GLU A 599 -29.03 -4.25 21.52
C GLU A 599 -29.70 -3.09 20.77
N LYS A 600 -29.01 -1.96 20.64
CA LYS A 600 -29.49 -0.80 19.88
C LYS A 600 -29.82 -1.14 18.41
N LYS A 601 -29.08 -2.07 17.81
CA LYS A 601 -29.29 -2.53 16.43
C LYS A 601 -30.24 -3.72 16.32
N GLY A 602 -30.70 -4.29 17.44
CA GLY A 602 -31.50 -5.51 17.45
C GLY A 602 -30.73 -6.75 17.03
N TYR A 603 -29.39 -6.73 17.08
CA TYR A 603 -28.57 -7.89 16.76
C TYR A 603 -28.66 -8.90 17.91
N LYS A 604 -29.15 -10.10 17.60
CA LYS A 604 -29.28 -11.20 18.55
C LYS A 604 -28.58 -12.42 17.97
N THR A 605 -27.93 -13.19 18.84
CA THR A 605 -27.48 -14.53 18.48
C THR A 605 -28.69 -15.45 18.43
N GLU A 606 -28.74 -16.31 17.41
CA GLU A 606 -29.69 -17.41 17.40
C GLU A 606 -29.37 -18.27 18.63
N ARG A 607 -30.36 -18.47 19.53
CA ARG A 607 -30.18 -19.35 20.68
C ARG A 607 -29.67 -20.69 20.12
N ARG A 608 -28.46 -21.11 20.50
CA ARG A 608 -28.10 -22.53 20.40
C ARG A 608 -29.10 -23.26 21.29
N GLY A 609 -30.12 -23.85 20.66
CA GLY A 609 -31.15 -24.59 21.35
C GLY A 609 -30.59 -25.85 22.01
N GLY A 610 -31.28 -26.25 23.08
CA GLY A 610 -31.32 -27.62 23.60
C GLY A 610 -30.13 -28.04 24.44
#